data_AF-S3T8Z0-F1
#
_entry.id   AF-S3T8Z0-F1
#
_cell.length_a   1.000
_cell.length_b   1.000
_cell.length_c   1.000
_cell.angle_alpha   90.00
_cell.angle_beta   90.00
_cell.angle_gamma   90.00
#
_symmetry.space_group_name_H-M   'P 1'
#
loop_
_entity.id
_entity.type
_entity.pdbx_description
1 polymer ?
#
loop_
_entity_poly.entity_id
_entity_poly.type
_entity_poly.pdbx_seq_one_letter_code
_entity_poly.pdbx_strand_id
1 'polypeptide(L)'
;MSIQFEKLLSDEIYLFNREDRYWEFTSFDEPIYLQMYDDWLVYVCIPKDWRKSAETLEYARKEFLHYFISSVFTTRNAVLPLAWLSYTKYVLGMDYVPSDFQSLALKILEWFDLERYQAAYHLPQEEYDAIKHDLPLVINQLKNYPVDKFAPPIGDKC
;
A
#
# COMPACT_ATOMS: atom_id res chain seq x y z
N MET A 1 -5.92 4.00 -18.73
CA MET A 1 -7.15 4.47 -18.05
C MET A 1 -6.71 5.62 -17.14
N SER A 2 -7.13 6.86 -17.42
CA SER A 2 -6.73 8.00 -16.57
C SER A 2 -7.57 7.98 -15.31
N ILE A 3 -7.06 7.32 -14.27
CA ILE A 3 -7.61 7.46 -12.92
C ILE A 3 -7.35 8.90 -12.53
N GLN A 4 -8.41 9.67 -12.27
CA GLN A 4 -8.26 11.02 -11.73
C GLN A 4 -7.77 10.90 -10.28
N PHE A 5 -6.46 10.70 -10.13
CA PHE A 5 -5.78 10.39 -8.87
C PHE A 5 -6.05 11.44 -7.78
N GLU A 6 -6.26 12.68 -8.17
CA GLU A 6 -6.66 13.78 -7.28
C GLU A 6 -7.98 13.50 -6.56
N LYS A 7 -8.88 12.68 -7.13
CA LYS A 7 -10.13 12.27 -6.46
C LYS A 7 -9.93 11.24 -5.36
N LEU A 8 -8.77 10.56 -5.31
CA LEU A 8 -8.45 9.59 -4.26
C LEU A 8 -8.00 10.28 -2.97
N LEU A 9 -7.35 11.44 -3.07
CA LEU A 9 -6.81 12.22 -1.95
C LEU A 9 -7.83 13.23 -1.42
N SER A 10 -8.93 12.73 -0.86
CA SER A 10 -9.97 13.56 -0.25
C SER A 10 -10.08 13.28 1.25
N ASP A 11 -10.13 14.35 2.04
CA ASP A 11 -10.39 14.31 3.48
C ASP A 11 -11.74 13.66 3.85
N GLU A 12 -12.60 13.40 2.88
CA GLU A 12 -13.80 12.57 3.07
C GLU A 12 -13.49 11.18 3.61
N ILE A 13 -12.26 10.66 3.41
CA ILE A 13 -11.88 9.37 4.00
C ILE A 13 -11.95 9.34 5.52
N TYR A 14 -11.97 10.49 6.21
CA TYR A 14 -12.08 10.58 7.67
C TYR A 14 -13.54 10.75 8.13
N LEU A 15 -14.47 10.89 7.18
CA LEU A 15 -15.89 11.10 7.42
C LEU A 15 -16.73 9.84 7.13
N PHE A 16 -16.12 8.80 6.53
CA PHE A 16 -16.78 7.53 6.33
C PHE A 16 -17.11 6.85 7.66
N ASN A 17 -18.12 5.99 7.64
CA ASN A 17 -18.47 5.20 8.80
C ASN A 17 -17.30 4.25 9.13
N ARG A 18 -17.19 3.83 10.39
CA ARG A 18 -16.11 2.94 10.81
C ARG A 18 -16.15 1.60 10.08
N GLU A 19 -17.34 1.14 9.73
CA GLU A 19 -17.60 -0.07 8.95
C GLU A 19 -17.04 0.02 7.53
N ASP A 20 -16.84 1.22 7.00
CA ASP A 20 -16.22 1.44 5.68
C ASP A 20 -14.69 1.21 5.71
N ARG A 21 -14.10 0.93 6.89
CA ARG A 21 -12.74 0.39 7.04
C ARG A 21 -12.63 -1.10 6.74
N TYR A 22 -13.69 -1.74 6.24
CA TYR A 22 -13.68 -3.16 5.92
C TYR A 22 -12.55 -3.54 4.96
N TRP A 23 -11.80 -4.56 5.36
CA TRP A 23 -10.89 -5.31 4.51
C TRP A 23 -11.46 -6.70 4.34
N GLU A 24 -11.36 -7.28 3.14
CA GLU A 24 -12.15 -8.46 2.71
C GLU A 24 -12.06 -9.67 3.65
N PHE A 25 -11.05 -9.72 4.52
CA PHE A 25 -10.77 -10.81 5.46
C PHE A 25 -10.90 -10.44 6.94
N THR A 26 -11.26 -9.20 7.31
CA THR A 26 -11.24 -8.73 8.70
C THR A 26 -12.46 -7.90 9.09
N SER A 27 -12.80 -7.93 10.38
CA SER A 27 -13.83 -7.05 10.94
C SER A 27 -13.28 -5.64 11.23
N PHE A 28 -14.16 -4.64 11.34
CA PHE A 28 -13.78 -3.25 11.64
C PHE A 28 -13.23 -3.02 13.06
N ASP A 29 -13.36 -4.01 13.94
CA ASP A 29 -12.85 -4.01 15.31
C ASP A 29 -11.47 -4.68 15.43
N GLU A 30 -10.99 -5.35 14.38
CA GLU A 30 -9.68 -5.97 14.34
C GLU A 30 -8.57 -4.99 13.92
N PRO A 31 -7.30 -5.28 14.25
CA PRO A 31 -6.14 -4.52 13.79
C PRO A 31 -5.90 -4.69 12.28
N ILE A 32 -6.75 -4.08 11.46
CA ILE A 32 -6.76 -4.20 9.99
C ILE A 32 -5.36 -4.01 9.38
N TYR A 33 -4.62 -2.98 9.81
CA TYR A 33 -3.26 -2.71 9.31
C TYR A 33 -2.28 -3.86 9.56
N LEU A 34 -2.29 -4.42 10.77
CA LEU A 34 -1.41 -5.53 11.13
C LEU A 34 -1.77 -6.77 10.32
N GLN A 35 -3.07 -7.03 10.17
CA GLN A 35 -3.55 -8.20 9.46
C GLN A 35 -3.28 -8.13 7.96
N MET A 36 -3.43 -6.96 7.34
CA MET A 36 -3.03 -6.74 5.94
C MET A 36 -1.57 -7.10 5.69
N TYR A 37 -0.68 -6.69 6.59
CA TYR A 37 0.74 -6.98 6.42
C TYR A 37 1.01 -8.48 6.42
N ASP A 38 0.36 -9.23 7.32
CA ASP A 38 0.45 -10.69 7.38
C ASP A 38 -0.17 -11.35 6.15
N ASP A 39 -1.31 -10.85 5.68
CA ASP A 39 -1.98 -11.33 4.45
C ASP A 39 -1.05 -11.17 3.24
N TRP A 40 -0.32 -10.07 3.12
CA TRP A 40 0.63 -9.88 2.02
C TRP A 40 1.74 -10.93 2.03
N LEU A 41 2.22 -11.33 3.22
CA LEU A 41 3.24 -12.37 3.35
C LEU A 41 2.73 -13.76 2.94
N VAL A 42 1.42 -14.00 3.06
CA VAL A 42 0.78 -15.27 2.72
C VAL A 42 0.38 -15.33 1.25
N TYR A 43 -0.22 -14.25 0.73
CA TYR A 43 -0.92 -14.27 -0.55
C TYR A 43 -0.11 -13.69 -1.70
N VAL A 44 0.84 -12.79 -1.42
CA VAL A 44 1.67 -12.17 -2.46
C VAL A 44 3.01 -12.86 -2.48
N CYS A 45 3.41 -13.36 -3.64
CA CYS A 45 4.69 -14.06 -3.80
C CYS A 45 5.55 -13.36 -4.85
N ILE A 46 6.30 -12.33 -4.46
CA ILE A 46 7.30 -11.73 -5.34
C ILE A 46 8.63 -12.47 -5.18
N PRO A 47 9.21 -13.08 -6.24
CA PRO A 47 10.52 -13.71 -6.12
C PRO A 47 11.59 -12.68 -5.75
N LYS A 48 12.40 -12.95 -4.72
CA LYS A 48 13.53 -12.08 -4.32
C LYS A 48 14.56 -11.89 -5.44
N ASP A 49 14.54 -12.78 -6.41
CA ASP A 49 15.42 -12.80 -7.56
C ASP A 49 14.69 -12.48 -8.88
N TRP A 50 13.63 -11.67 -8.80
CA TRP A 50 12.86 -11.19 -9.94
C TRP A 50 13.72 -10.62 -11.08
N ARG A 51 14.94 -10.12 -10.80
CA ARG A 51 15.92 -9.62 -11.78
C ARG A 51 16.66 -10.70 -12.58
N LYS A 52 16.59 -11.98 -12.19
CA LYS A 52 17.40 -13.05 -12.80
C LYS A 52 16.92 -13.44 -14.20
N SER A 53 15.63 -13.34 -14.49
CA SER A 53 15.10 -13.64 -15.82
C SER A 53 13.90 -12.77 -16.19
N ALA A 54 13.61 -12.71 -17.49
CA ALA A 54 12.40 -12.06 -18.00
C ALA A 54 11.13 -12.74 -17.46
N GLU A 55 11.16 -14.05 -17.24
CA GLU A 55 10.04 -14.82 -16.68
C GLU A 55 9.77 -14.47 -15.22
N THR A 56 10.82 -14.37 -14.38
CA THR A 56 10.66 -13.99 -12.98
C THR A 56 10.22 -12.54 -12.83
N LEU A 57 10.67 -11.66 -13.73
CA LEU A 57 10.19 -10.28 -13.80
C LEU A 57 8.72 -10.22 -14.18
N GLU A 58 8.29 -10.96 -15.21
CA GLU A 58 6.90 -10.97 -15.65
C GLU A 58 5.96 -11.57 -14.59
N TYR A 59 6.41 -12.61 -13.88
CA TYR A 59 5.67 -13.14 -12.74
C TYR A 59 5.52 -12.10 -11.62
N ALA A 60 6.61 -11.46 -11.19
CA ALA A 60 6.58 -10.40 -10.18
C ALA A 60 5.65 -9.24 -10.58
N ARG A 61 5.65 -8.85 -11.86
CA ARG A 61 4.75 -7.83 -12.41
C ARG A 61 3.28 -8.25 -12.30
N LYS A 62 2.95 -9.50 -12.62
CA LYS A 62 1.58 -10.02 -12.54
C LYS A 62 1.07 -10.09 -11.10
N GLU A 63 1.88 -10.61 -10.19
CA GLU A 63 1.58 -10.65 -8.76
C GLU A 63 1.34 -9.23 -8.24
N PHE A 64 2.27 -8.31 -8.56
CA PHE A 64 2.13 -6.91 -8.18
C PHE A 64 0.84 -6.30 -8.74
N LEU A 65 0.58 -6.49 -10.04
CA LEU A 65 -0.60 -5.93 -10.71
C LEU A 65 -1.90 -6.46 -10.12
N HIS A 66 -1.99 -7.76 -9.84
CA HIS A 66 -3.18 -8.38 -9.28
C HIS A 66 -3.55 -7.75 -7.94
N TYR A 67 -2.60 -7.70 -7.01
CA TYR A 67 -2.84 -7.18 -5.66
C TYR A 67 -2.90 -5.66 -5.61
N PHE A 68 -2.09 -4.96 -6.40
CA PHE A 68 -2.16 -3.51 -6.49
C PHE A 68 -3.47 -3.03 -7.14
N ILE A 69 -3.95 -3.66 -8.21
CA ILE A 69 -5.25 -3.28 -8.79
C ILE A 69 -6.40 -3.61 -7.84
N SER A 70 -6.39 -4.76 -7.17
CA SER A 70 -7.47 -5.13 -6.25
C SER A 70 -7.50 -4.27 -5.00
N SER A 71 -6.34 -3.87 -4.45
CA SER A 71 -6.26 -3.14 -3.18
C SER A 71 -6.32 -1.61 -3.30
N VAL A 72 -5.92 -1.03 -4.44
CA VAL A 72 -5.54 0.39 -4.48
C VAL A 72 -6.30 1.24 -5.51
N PHE A 73 -6.79 0.65 -6.61
CA PHE A 73 -7.26 1.45 -7.75
C PHE A 73 -8.77 1.65 -7.86
N THR A 74 -9.57 1.00 -7.03
CA THR A 74 -11.01 0.91 -7.30
C THR A 74 -11.89 1.75 -6.39
N THR A 75 -11.43 2.18 -5.20
CA THR A 75 -12.35 2.87 -4.27
C THR A 75 -11.66 3.82 -3.29
N ARG A 76 -12.12 5.07 -3.29
CA ARG A 76 -11.89 6.04 -2.21
C ARG A 76 -12.67 5.56 -0.98
N ASN A 77 -11.98 5.02 0.01
CA ASN A 77 -12.57 4.48 1.24
C ASN A 77 -11.65 4.74 2.44
N ALA A 78 -12.14 4.41 3.63
CA ALA A 78 -11.40 4.60 4.87
C ALA A 78 -10.16 3.69 4.96
N VAL A 79 -10.12 2.56 4.24
CA VAL A 79 -9.02 1.59 4.34
C VAL A 79 -7.82 1.94 3.46
N LEU A 80 -7.99 2.82 2.46
CA LEU A 80 -6.99 3.21 1.48
C LEU A 80 -5.59 3.50 2.08
N PRO A 81 -5.41 4.41 3.05
CA PRO A 81 -4.07 4.70 3.58
C PRO A 81 -3.40 3.49 4.25
N LEU A 82 -4.18 2.61 4.90
CA LEU A 82 -3.65 1.41 5.56
C LEU A 82 -3.18 0.36 4.54
N ALA A 83 -3.98 0.15 3.48
CA ALA A 83 -3.62 -0.74 2.39
C ALA A 83 -2.34 -0.27 1.69
N TRP A 84 -2.23 1.02 1.42
CA TRP A 84 -1.02 1.60 0.83
C TRP A 84 0.20 1.48 1.75
N LEU A 85 0.05 1.73 3.05
CA LEU A 85 1.16 1.62 3.99
C LEU A 85 1.66 0.17 4.11
N SER A 86 0.75 -0.76 4.34
CA SER A 86 1.08 -2.18 4.52
C SER A 86 1.70 -2.78 3.25
N TYR A 87 1.13 -2.48 2.08
CA TYR A 87 1.64 -2.98 0.81
C TYR A 87 2.99 -2.35 0.46
N THR A 88 3.16 -1.04 0.67
CA THR A 88 4.46 -0.36 0.45
C THR A 88 5.56 -0.97 1.33
N LYS A 89 5.25 -1.23 2.61
CA LYS A 89 6.16 -1.92 3.53
C LYS A 89 6.55 -3.30 3.03
N TYR A 90 5.57 -4.08 2.55
CA TYR A 90 5.80 -5.41 1.99
C TYR A 90 6.73 -5.36 0.75
N VAL A 91 6.43 -4.53 -0.24
CA VAL A 91 7.20 -4.49 -1.51
C VAL A 91 8.62 -3.95 -1.31
N LEU A 92 8.83 -3.03 -0.36
CA LEU A 92 10.17 -2.60 0.08
C LEU A 92 10.96 -3.77 0.68
N GLY A 93 10.33 -4.59 1.52
CA GLY A 93 10.94 -5.80 2.10
C GLY A 93 11.35 -6.85 1.06
N MET A 94 10.69 -6.85 -0.10
CA MET A 94 10.97 -7.76 -1.21
C MET A 94 11.98 -7.22 -2.24
N ASP A 95 12.51 -6.00 -2.05
CA ASP A 95 13.39 -5.30 -3.01
C ASP A 95 12.77 -5.20 -4.42
N TYR A 96 11.43 -5.07 -4.50
CA TYR A 96 10.66 -4.95 -5.74
C TYR A 96 9.79 -3.70 -5.70
N VAL A 97 10.29 -2.59 -6.23
CA VAL A 97 9.54 -1.32 -6.29
C VAL A 97 9.44 -0.89 -7.76
N PRO A 98 8.26 -0.96 -8.39
CA PRO A 98 8.08 -0.41 -9.74
C PRO A 98 8.31 1.11 -9.77
N SER A 99 8.94 1.61 -10.83
CA SER A 99 9.29 3.04 -10.93
C SER A 99 8.09 3.99 -10.92
N ASP A 100 6.95 3.56 -11.46
CA ASP A 100 5.69 4.33 -11.49
C ASP A 100 4.91 4.25 -10.17
N PHE A 101 5.12 3.20 -9.37
CA PHE A 101 4.51 3.04 -8.05
C PHE A 101 5.01 4.06 -7.03
N GLN A 102 6.31 4.37 -7.02
CA GLN A 102 6.94 5.21 -5.99
C GLN A 102 6.23 6.56 -5.83
N SER A 103 6.00 7.26 -6.95
CA SER A 103 5.37 8.58 -6.93
C SER A 103 3.93 8.54 -6.40
N LEU A 104 3.25 7.41 -6.58
CA LEU A 104 1.87 7.20 -6.19
C LEU A 104 1.75 6.90 -4.70
N ALA A 105 2.58 5.97 -4.22
CA ALA A 105 2.69 5.63 -2.80
C ALA A 105 3.09 6.84 -1.97
N LEU A 106 4.10 7.61 -2.40
CA LEU A 106 4.51 8.82 -1.67
C LEU A 106 3.35 9.81 -1.50
N LYS A 107 2.61 10.10 -2.57
CA LYS A 107 1.48 11.05 -2.50
C LYS A 107 0.42 10.64 -1.49
N ILE A 108 0.10 9.35 -1.38
CA ILE A 108 -0.91 8.85 -0.43
C ILE A 108 -0.37 8.81 0.99
N LEU A 109 0.84 8.28 1.18
CA LEU A 109 1.44 8.13 2.50
C LEU A 109 1.80 9.49 3.13
N GLU A 110 2.22 10.48 2.33
CA GLU A 110 2.48 11.84 2.83
C GLU A 110 1.19 12.62 3.12
N TRP A 111 0.10 12.29 2.43
CA TRP A 111 -1.22 12.88 2.69
C TRP A 111 -1.90 12.27 3.91
N PHE A 112 -1.54 11.04 4.28
CA PHE A 112 -2.17 10.32 5.38
C PHE A 112 -1.93 10.98 6.74
N ASP A 113 -2.99 11.52 7.34
CA ASP A 113 -2.98 12.11 8.67
C ASP A 113 -3.41 11.07 9.71
N LEU A 114 -2.43 10.45 10.35
CA LEU A 114 -2.66 9.39 11.34
C LEU A 114 -3.43 9.90 12.57
N GLU A 115 -3.19 11.12 13.03
CA GLU A 115 -3.86 11.65 14.22
C GLU A 115 -5.34 11.89 13.93
N ARG A 116 -5.65 12.43 12.74
CA ARG A 116 -7.03 12.58 12.27
C ARG A 116 -7.70 11.24 12.04
N TYR A 117 -6.97 10.26 11.52
CA TYR A 117 -7.47 8.89 11.34
C TYR A 117 -7.79 8.22 12.67
N GLN A 118 -6.92 8.38 13.68
CA GLN A 118 -7.16 7.90 15.04
C GLN A 118 -8.41 8.52 15.64
N ALA A 119 -8.61 9.83 15.47
CA ALA A 119 -9.79 10.54 15.96
C ALA A 119 -11.09 10.08 15.27
N ALA A 120 -11.02 9.76 13.97
CA ALA A 120 -12.19 9.29 13.21
C ALA A 120 -12.57 7.85 13.59
N TYR A 121 -11.58 6.96 13.73
CA TYR A 121 -11.82 5.52 13.74
C TYR A 121 -11.51 4.81 15.05
N HIS A 122 -10.92 5.51 16.02
CA HIS A 122 -10.60 5.00 17.34
C HIS A 122 -9.85 3.66 17.26
N LEU A 123 -8.67 3.67 16.61
CA LEU A 123 -7.92 2.44 16.39
C LEU A 123 -7.56 1.77 17.73
N PRO A 124 -7.46 0.43 17.76
CA PRO A 124 -6.76 -0.27 18.82
C PRO A 124 -5.35 0.31 19.00
N GLN A 125 -4.90 0.46 20.25
CA GLN A 125 -3.62 1.11 20.57
C GLN A 125 -2.44 0.45 19.87
N GLU A 126 -2.44 -0.89 19.79
CA GLU A 126 -1.41 -1.67 19.11
C GLU A 126 -1.34 -1.35 17.60
N GLU A 127 -2.49 -1.20 16.94
CA GLU A 127 -2.57 -0.83 15.52
C GLU A 127 -2.04 0.59 15.31
N TYR A 128 -2.47 1.54 16.14
CA TYR A 128 -2.03 2.93 16.06
C TYR A 128 -0.51 3.05 16.25
N ASP A 129 0.06 2.37 17.26
CA ASP A 129 1.50 2.41 17.54
C ASP A 129 2.32 1.79 16.40
N ALA A 130 1.83 0.71 15.80
CA ALA A 130 2.46 0.10 14.63
C ALA A 130 2.48 1.05 13.43
N ILE A 131 1.34 1.68 13.10
CA ILE A 131 1.25 2.64 12.00
C ILE A 131 2.16 3.85 12.27
N LYS A 132 2.14 4.37 13.51
CA LYS A 132 2.97 5.51 13.93
C LYS A 132 4.46 5.23 13.78
N HIS A 133 4.88 4.00 14.03
CA HIS A 133 6.25 3.55 13.82
C HIS A 133 6.58 3.40 12.33
N ASP A 134 5.74 2.68 11.59
CA ASP A 134 6.03 2.26 10.22
C ASP A 134 5.90 3.39 9.19
N LEU A 135 4.88 4.25 9.32
CA LEU A 135 4.59 5.32 8.35
C LEU A 135 5.82 6.20 8.02
N PRO A 136 6.50 6.84 8.99
CA PRO A 136 7.67 7.66 8.68
C PRO A 136 8.84 6.84 8.12
N LEU A 137 9.02 5.59 8.56
CA LEU A 137 10.10 4.72 8.08
C LEU A 137 9.88 4.31 6.62
N VAL A 138 8.67 3.91 6.27
CA VAL A 138 8.27 3.51 4.91
C VAL A 138 8.40 4.71 3.97
N ILE A 139 7.91 5.90 4.35
CA ILE A 139 8.07 7.12 3.55
C ILE A 139 9.56 7.41 3.32
N ASN A 140 10.38 7.35 4.37
CA ASN A 140 11.81 7.64 4.26
C ASN A 140 12.53 6.62 3.37
N GLN A 141 12.24 5.33 3.52
CA GLN A 141 12.82 4.28 2.67
C GLN A 141 12.40 4.44 1.21
N LEU A 142 11.13 4.76 0.96
CA LEU A 142 10.61 4.95 -0.39
C LEU A 142 11.24 6.17 -1.07
N LYS A 143 11.42 7.29 -0.35
CA LYS A 143 12.13 8.49 -0.86
C LYS A 143 13.59 8.22 -1.22
N ASN A 144 14.25 7.40 -0.42
CA ASN A 144 15.67 7.10 -0.57
C ASN A 144 15.94 5.76 -1.26
N TYR A 145 14.93 5.18 -1.93
CA TYR A 145 15.07 3.91 -2.60
C TYR A 145 16.09 4.03 -3.75
N PRO A 146 17.09 3.14 -3.85
CA PRO A 146 18.16 3.28 -4.83
C PRO A 146 17.63 3.25 -6.28
N VAL A 147 18.07 4.21 -7.10
CA VAL A 147 17.57 4.39 -8.47
C VAL A 147 17.84 3.17 -9.35
N ASP A 148 18.98 2.50 -9.14
CA ASP A 148 19.40 1.29 -9.83
C ASP A 148 18.62 0.03 -9.40
N LYS A 149 17.80 0.13 -8.35
CA LYS A 149 16.99 -0.96 -7.83
C LYS A 149 15.52 -0.93 -8.24
N PHE A 150 15.06 0.12 -8.92
CA PHE A 150 13.68 0.16 -9.40
C PHE A 150 13.41 -0.98 -10.38
N ALA A 151 12.26 -1.62 -10.20
CA ALA A 151 11.69 -2.50 -11.21
C ALA A 151 11.13 -1.66 -12.37
N PRO A 152 11.09 -2.22 -13.59
CA PRO A 152 10.38 -1.59 -14.70
C PRO A 152 8.94 -1.21 -14.31
N PRO A 153 8.38 -0.13 -14.88
CA PRO A 153 7.07 0.38 -14.52
C PRO A 153 5.97 -0.66 -14.78
N ILE A 154 4.90 -0.62 -13.99
CA ILE A 154 3.74 -1.51 -14.12
C ILE A 154 3.09 -1.37 -15.52
N GLY A 155 3.06 -0.16 -16.11
CA GLY A 155 2.74 0.10 -17.53
C GLY A 155 3.48 1.36 -18.05
N ASP A 156 3.86 1.54 -19.33
CA ASP A 156 3.32 1.05 -20.61
C ASP A 156 4.25 0.07 -21.37
N LYS A 157 3.67 -1.08 -21.80
CA LYS A 157 3.87 -1.84 -23.05
C LYS A 157 3.28 -3.26 -22.90
N CYS A 158 2.01 -3.42 -23.25
CA CYS A 158 1.55 -4.55 -24.04
C CYS A 158 1.20 -4.01 -25.42
#